data_AF-A0A6L3T3U5-F1
#
_entry.id   AF-A0A6L3T3U5-F1
#
_cell.length_a   1.000
_cell.length_b   1.000
_cell.length_c   1.000
_cell.angle_alpha   90.00
_cell.angle_beta   90.00
_cell.angle_gamma   90.00
#
_symmetry.space_group_name_H-M   'P 1'
#
loop_
_entity.id
_entity.type
_entity.pdbx_description
1 polymer ?
#
loop_
_entity_poly.entity_id
_entity_poly.type
_entity_poly.pdbx_seq_one_letter_code
_entity_poly.pdbx_strand_id
1 'polypeptide(L)' 'MRTIWYMAELSPIDELLSDAIRSLIAGGLALEIVEQDGQQAYMVDGQEVTGEQLIAGAYLLGMSGQQPVN' A
#
# COMPACT_ATOMS: atom_id res chain seq x y z
N MET A 1 10.63 10.79 31.97
CA MET A 1 10.51 9.74 30.95
C MET A 1 10.43 10.43 29.59
N ARG A 2 11.39 10.17 28.70
CA ARG A 2 11.47 10.80 27.38
C ARG A 2 10.98 9.74 26.38
N THR A 3 9.73 9.83 25.96
CA THR A 3 9.16 8.96 24.93
C THR A 3 9.87 9.30 23.61
N ILE A 4 10.77 8.43 23.18
CA ILE A 4 11.47 8.56 21.91
C ILE A 4 10.49 8.03 20.87
N TRP A 5 9.87 8.94 20.10
CA TRP A 5 9.08 8.55 18.94
C TRP A 5 10.04 7.89 17.95
N TYR A 6 9.90 6.59 17.74
CA TYR A 6 10.57 5.87 16.66
C TYR A 6 9.92 6.35 15.37
N MET A 7 10.48 7.39 14.74
CA MET A 7 10.17 7.69 13.34
C MET A 7 10.80 6.55 12.55
N ALA A 8 10.02 5.52 12.24
CA ALA A 8 10.43 4.52 11.27
C ALA A 8 10.76 5.27 9.98
N GLU A 9 11.99 5.15 9.49
CA GLU A 9 12.32 5.60 8.14
C GLU A 9 11.35 4.91 7.19
N LEU A 10 10.63 5.69 6.38
CA LEU A 10 9.74 5.15 5.36
C LEU A 10 10.58 4.26 4.45
N SER A 11 10.25 2.99 4.42
CA SER A 11 10.91 2.05 3.52
C SER A 11 10.53 2.43 2.08
N PRO A 12 11.43 2.25 1.09
CA PRO A 12 11.07 2.41 -0.32
C PRO A 12 9.82 1.62 -0.73
N ILE A 13 9.53 0.52 -0.03
CA ILE A 13 8.32 -0.27 -0.27
C ILE A 13 7.05 0.41 0.24
N ASP A 14 7.13 1.24 1.29
CA ASP A 14 6.00 1.99 1.83
C ASP A 14 5.58 3.11 0.86
N GLU A 15 6.57 3.75 0.21
CA GLU A 15 6.34 4.74 -0.84
C GLU A 15 5.70 4.09 -2.07
N LEU A 16 6.24 2.96 -2.52
CA LEU A 16 5.67 2.20 -3.64
C LEU A 16 4.23 1.73 -3.37
N LEU A 17 3.96 1.27 -2.14
CA LEU A 17 2.62 0.88 -1.73
C LEU A 17 1.65 2.08 -1.70
N SER A 18 2.13 3.24 -1.22
CA SER A 18 1.36 4.49 -1.23
C SER A 18 0.97 4.89 -2.66
N ASP A 19 1.90 4.80 -3.61
CA ASP A 19 1.64 5.08 -5.02
C ASP A 19 0.67 4.08 -5.64
N ALA A 20 0.81 2.80 -5.32
CA ALA A 20 -0.11 1.75 -5.75
C ALA A 20 -1.54 2.03 -5.28
N ILE A 21 -1.72 2.34 -4.00
CA ILE A 21 -3.01 2.70 -3.41
C ILE A 21 -3.62 3.90 -4.12
N ARG A 22 -2.83 4.97 -4.35
CA ARG A 22 -3.31 6.16 -5.08
C ARG A 22 -3.75 5.82 -6.48
N SER A 23 -2.96 5.02 -7.21
CA SER A 23 -3.29 4.64 -8.59
C SER A 23 -4.55 3.79 -8.66
N LEU A 24 -4.73 2.85 -7.73
CA LEU A 24 -5.91 1.98 -7.68
C LEU A 24 -7.18 2.76 -7.34
N ILE A 25 -7.13 3.67 -6.36
CA ILE A 25 -8.25 4.55 -6.01
C ILE A 25 -8.60 5.48 -7.17
N ALA A 26 -7.60 6.05 -7.85
CA ALA A 26 -7.82 6.88 -9.04
C ALA A 26 -8.45 6.08 -10.20
N GLY A 27 -8.16 4.78 -10.29
CA GLY A 27 -8.79 3.83 -11.21
C GLY A 27 -10.19 3.38 -10.81
N GLY A 28 -10.71 3.83 -9.66
CA GLY A 28 -12.05 3.51 -9.17
C GLY A 28 -12.14 2.20 -8.37
N LEU A 29 -11.02 1.63 -7.94
CA LEU A 29 -11.04 0.46 -7.06
C LEU A 29 -11.60 0.84 -5.68
N ALA A 30 -12.60 0.09 -5.22
CA ALA A 30 -13.12 0.20 -3.86
C ALA A 30 -12.16 -0.49 -2.88
N LEU A 31 -11.12 0.24 -2.47
CA LEU A 31 -10.15 -0.18 -1.47
C LEU A 31 -10.55 0.35 -0.08
N GLU A 32 -10.66 -0.52 0.90
CA GLU A 32 -10.79 -0.17 2.30
C GLU A 32 -9.49 -0.51 3.05
N ILE A 33 -9.07 0.36 3.96
CA ILE A 33 -7.92 0.13 4.83
C ILE A 33 -8.47 0.01 6.25
N VAL A 34 -8.32 -1.15 6.86
CA VAL A 34 -8.84 -1.45 8.19
C VAL A 34 -7.68 -1.78 9.14
N GLU A 35 -7.85 -1.51 10.43
CA GLU A 35 -6.89 -1.91 11.45
C GLU A 35 -7.35 -3.23 12.09
N GLN A 36 -6.54 -4.28 11.99
CA GLN A 36 -6.74 -5.57 12.64
C GLN A 36 -5.49 -5.96 13.41
N ASP A 37 -5.65 -6.29 14.70
CA ASP A 37 -4.55 -6.70 15.59
C ASP A 37 -3.35 -5.73 15.62
N GLY A 38 -3.62 -4.42 15.45
CA GLY A 38 -2.59 -3.38 15.41
C GLY A 38 -1.79 -3.34 14.09
N GLN A 39 -2.26 -4.03 13.06
CA GLN A 39 -1.73 -4.02 11.70
C GLN A 39 -2.78 -3.48 10.72
N GLN A 40 -2.30 -2.89 9.63
CA GLN A 40 -3.17 -2.48 8.53
C GLN A 40 -3.49 -3.69 7.64
N ALA A 41 -4.77 -3.93 7.40
CA ALA A 41 -5.26 -4.87 6.41
C ALA A 41 -5.96 -4.10 5.29
N TYR A 42 -5.80 -4.59 4.06
CA TYR A 42 -6.36 -3.98 2.86
C TYR A 42 -7.49 -4.84 2.33
N MET A 43 -8.65 -4.26 2.08
CA MET A 43 -9.83 -4.98 1.62
C MET A 43 -10.26 -4.48 0.25
N VAL A 44 -10.51 -5.40 -0.68
CA VAL A 44 -11.05 -5.14 -2.02
C VAL A 44 -12.25 -6.06 -2.21
N ASP A 45 -13.43 -5.50 -2.47
CA ASP A 45 -14.69 -6.27 -2.64
C ASP A 45 -14.97 -7.27 -1.51
N GLY A 46 -14.63 -6.90 -0.27
CA GLY A 46 -14.79 -7.74 0.92
C GLY A 46 -13.77 -8.87 1.06
N GLN A 47 -12.72 -8.90 0.23
CA GLN A 47 -11.61 -9.83 0.34
C GLN A 47 -10.35 -9.11 0.83
N GLU A 48 -9.63 -9.73 1.75
CA GLU A 48 -8.34 -9.22 2.21
C GLU A 48 -7.28 -9.46 1.13
N VAL A 49 -6.48 -8.43 0.87
CA VAL A 49 -5.37 -8.45 -0.07
C VAL A 49 -4.09 -7.95 0.60
N THR A 50 -2.95 -8.48 0.18
CA THR A 50 -1.65 -8.04 0.68
C THR A 50 -1.20 -6.75 0.00
N GLY A 51 -0.28 -6.01 0.62
CA GLY A 51 0.33 -4.83 0.00
C GLY A 51 1.03 -5.18 -1.34
N GLU A 52 1.64 -6.35 -1.43
CA GLU A 52 2.26 -6.84 -2.68
C GLU A 52 1.23 -7.06 -3.80
N GLN A 53 0.04 -7.58 -3.46
CA GLN A 53 -1.06 -7.75 -4.41
C GLN A 53 -1.60 -6.41 -4.90
N LEU A 54 -1.68 -5.40 -4.02
CA LEU A 54 -2.05 -4.04 -4.41
C LEU A 54 -1.02 -3.44 -5.37
N ILE A 55 0.27 -3.56 -5.06
CA ILE A 55 1.35 -3.10 -5.93
C ILE A 55 1.27 -3.78 -7.31
N ALA A 56 1.15 -5.11 -7.34
CA ALA A 56 1.02 -5.86 -8.58
C ALA A 56 -0.24 -5.45 -9.37
N GLY A 57 -1.37 -5.30 -8.70
CA GLY A 57 -2.63 -4.85 -9.31
C GLY A 57 -2.50 -3.45 -9.91
N ALA A 58 -1.85 -2.51 -9.21
CA ALA A 58 -1.62 -1.16 -9.70
C ALA A 58 -0.79 -1.16 -10.99
N TYR A 59 0.29 -1.95 -11.05
CA TYR A 59 1.09 -2.11 -12.27
C TYR A 59 0.29 -2.70 -13.44
N LEU A 60 -0.53 -3.72 -13.18
CA LEU A 60 -1.40 -4.32 -14.21
C LEU A 60 -2.40 -3.31 -14.78
N LEU A 61 -2.82 -2.33 -13.97
CA LEU A 61 -3.76 -1.28 -14.36
C LEU A 61 -3.08 -0.01 -14.88
N GLY A 62 -1.77 -0.04 -15.12
CA GLY A 62 -1.04 1.03 -15.80
C GLY A 62 -0.37 2.04 -14.87
N MET A 63 -0.24 1.74 -13.57
CA MET A 63 0.66 2.51 -12.70
C MET A 63 2.07 2.45 -13.29
N SER A 64 2.52 3.59 -13.80
CA SER A 64 3.81 3.74 -14.46
C SER A 64 4.73 4.56 -13.54
N GLY A 65 5.46 3.86 -12.67
CA GLY A 65 6.43 4.47 -11.75
C GLY A 65 7.48 3.43 -11.42
N GLN A 66 8.70 3.65 -11.93
CA GLN A 66 9.95 2.91 -11.70
C GLN A 66 9.82 1.44 -11.23
N GLN A 67 9.96 0.51 -12.18
CA GLN A 67 10.33 -0.87 -11.85
C GLN A 67 11.56 -0.86 -10.92
N PRO A 68 11.60 -1.70 -9.88
CA PRO A 68 12.81 -1.88 -9.10
C PRO A 68 13.91 -2.32 -10.07
N VAL A 69 14.94 -1.49 -10.23
CA VAL A 69 16.19 -1.91 -10.87
C VAL A 69 16.84 -2.90 -9.93
N ASN A 70 16.80 -4.16 -10.34
CA ASN A 70 17.48 -5.30 -9.73
C ASN A 70 18.97 -5.02 -9.52
#